data_AF-A0A5N3X9Y4-F1
#
_entry.id   AF-A0A5N3X9Y4-F1
#
_cell.length_a   1.000
_cell.length_b   1.000
_cell.length_c   1.000
_cell.angle_alpha   90.00
_cell.angle_beta   90.00
_cell.angle_gamma   90.00
#
_symmetry.space_group_name_H-M   'P 1'
#
loop_
_entity.id
_entity.type
_entity.pdbx_description
1 polymer ?
#
loop_
_entity_poly.entity_id
_entity_poly.type
_entity_poly.pdbx_seq_one_letter_code
_entity_poly.pdbx_strand_id
1 'polypeptide(L)'
;MMLALRRACIFRALVFMAFLPPPQCAQDPAMVHYIYQRFQVLEVGCDNMLMGIKSLKIVKKTMDTDGSWMKDAVSDSAKVYVFIGSRNNTVWEFANIRAFMEDSIKPAPRKLILTHSWQGTGQVIYKGFLFFHSQGTLNEIIKYNLQKRIVEDRMLLFGGAGRALAYQHSPSTYIDLAVDEHGLWAIHSGPGIHGHLVLTKIEPDTLGVEHSWDTPCRSQDAEASFLLCGVLYVVYSSGGQGAHRITCVYDPLGTIIEENLPNLFFPRRPRSHSMIHYNPRDKQLYAWNDGNQIIYKLQTKRKQPLQ
;
A
#
# COMPACT_ATOMS: atom_id res chain seq x y z
N MET A 1 -13.63 -67.49 -58.49
CA MET A 1 -13.65 -66.64 -59.70
C MET A 1 -13.34 -65.22 -59.26
N MET A 2 -12.09 -64.77 -59.46
CA MET A 2 -11.69 -63.82 -60.53
C MET A 2 -12.21 -62.40 -60.23
N LEU A 3 -11.47 -61.29 -60.19
CA LEU A 3 -10.16 -60.83 -60.69
C LEU A 3 -9.90 -59.51 -59.89
N ALA A 4 -8.81 -59.25 -59.16
CA ALA A 4 -7.47 -58.81 -59.57
C ALA A 4 -7.38 -57.58 -60.51
N LEU A 5 -6.47 -56.65 -60.12
CA LEU A 5 -5.76 -55.56 -60.87
C LEU A 5 -6.48 -54.19 -60.94
N ARG A 6 -5.87 -53.02 -60.65
CA ARG A 6 -4.47 -52.50 -60.67
C ARG A 6 -4.34 -51.31 -59.69
N ARG A 7 -3.28 -51.25 -58.84
CA ARG A 7 -2.06 -50.38 -58.90
C ARG A 7 -2.36 -48.86 -58.93
N ALA A 8 -1.76 -48.01 -58.10
CA ALA A 8 -0.32 -47.85 -57.84
C ALA A 8 -0.06 -47.13 -56.49
N CYS A 9 0.91 -47.61 -55.69
CA CYS A 9 2.22 -46.99 -55.36
C CYS A 9 2.15 -45.89 -54.29
N ILE A 10 3.01 -45.75 -53.27
CA ILE A 10 4.28 -46.33 -52.79
C ILE A 10 4.46 -45.59 -51.41
N PHE A 11 4.74 -46.19 -50.24
CA PHE A 11 6.08 -46.47 -49.66
C PHE A 11 5.90 -47.17 -48.28
N ARG A 12 6.81 -48.12 -47.99
CA ARG A 12 7.10 -48.80 -46.70
C ARG A 12 7.34 -47.76 -45.55
N ALA A 13 7.22 -48.04 -44.25
CA ALA A 13 7.74 -49.16 -43.45
C ALA A 13 7.07 -49.21 -42.04
N LEU A 14 6.64 -50.40 -41.59
CA LEU A 14 7.13 -51.15 -40.42
C LEU A 14 7.66 -50.37 -39.20
N VAL A 15 6.94 -50.56 -38.07
CA VAL A 15 7.42 -50.86 -36.71
C VAL A 15 8.21 -49.77 -35.98
N PHE A 16 7.59 -49.18 -34.95
CA PHE A 16 8.07 -49.06 -33.56
C PHE A 16 7.15 -48.06 -32.82
N MET A 17 6.06 -48.54 -32.21
CA MET A 17 5.31 -47.78 -31.18
C MET A 17 5.66 -48.30 -29.78
N ALA A 18 6.94 -48.22 -29.46
CA ALA A 18 7.43 -48.19 -28.08
C ALA A 18 8.35 -46.97 -28.02
N PHE A 19 8.28 -46.21 -26.93
CA PHE A 19 8.93 -44.90 -26.71
C PHE A 19 8.17 -43.67 -27.22
N LEU A 20 6.98 -43.43 -26.68
CA LEU A 20 6.56 -42.05 -26.42
C LEU A 20 7.17 -41.66 -25.05
N PRO A 21 8.01 -40.62 -24.96
CA PRO A 21 8.43 -40.09 -23.68
C PRO A 21 7.20 -39.48 -22.98
N PRO A 22 7.13 -39.51 -21.64
CA PRO A 22 6.06 -38.83 -20.91
C PRO A 22 6.14 -37.32 -21.22
N PRO A 23 5.00 -36.60 -21.22
CA PRO A 23 5.01 -35.16 -21.41
C PRO A 23 5.75 -34.53 -20.23
N GLN A 24 6.99 -34.12 -20.45
CA GLN A 24 7.65 -33.18 -19.56
C GLN A 24 6.93 -31.85 -19.75
N CYS A 25 5.98 -31.54 -18.86
CA CYS A 25 5.69 -30.15 -18.55
C CYS A 25 6.97 -29.54 -18.01
N ALA A 26 7.83 -29.03 -18.91
CA ALA A 26 8.92 -28.17 -18.54
C ALA A 26 8.30 -26.86 -18.04
N GLN A 27 7.93 -26.81 -16.76
CA GLN A 27 7.77 -25.54 -16.08
C GLN A 27 9.15 -24.90 -16.06
N ASP A 28 9.30 -23.79 -16.79
CA ASP A 28 10.55 -23.03 -16.85
C ASP A 28 11.08 -22.81 -15.42
N PRO A 29 12.28 -23.30 -15.08
CA PRO A 29 12.87 -23.12 -13.75
C PRO A 29 12.92 -21.66 -13.31
N ALA A 30 13.05 -20.72 -14.25
CA ALA A 30 12.98 -19.29 -13.97
C ALA A 30 11.55 -18.85 -13.62
N MET A 31 10.53 -19.41 -14.28
CA MET A 31 9.12 -19.18 -13.95
C MET A 31 8.75 -19.81 -12.60
N VAL A 32 9.25 -21.00 -12.29
CA VAL A 32 9.06 -21.65 -10.99
C VAL A 32 9.76 -20.84 -9.90
N HIS A 33 11.02 -20.45 -10.10
CA HIS A 33 11.74 -19.57 -9.17
C HIS A 33 11.03 -18.22 -8.99
N TYR A 34 10.53 -17.62 -10.07
CA TYR A 34 9.74 -16.38 -10.03
C TYR A 34 8.42 -16.54 -9.24
N ILE A 35 7.71 -17.66 -9.43
CA ILE A 35 6.51 -18.00 -8.66
C ILE A 35 6.87 -18.19 -7.18
N TYR A 36 7.89 -18.99 -6.86
CA TYR A 36 8.36 -19.18 -5.48
C TYR A 36 8.81 -17.87 -4.83
N GLN A 37 9.46 -16.97 -5.57
CA GLN A 37 9.89 -15.67 -5.08
C GLN A 37 8.68 -14.73 -4.85
N ARG A 38 7.65 -14.77 -5.71
CA ARG A 38 6.36 -14.09 -5.47
C ARG A 38 5.65 -14.62 -4.22
N PHE A 39 5.69 -15.93 -3.96
CA PHE A 39 5.10 -16.54 -2.78
C PHE A 39 5.88 -16.18 -1.50
N GLN A 40 7.21 -16.26 -1.50
CA GLN A 40 8.03 -16.00 -0.30
C GLN A 40 8.00 -14.53 0.15
N VAL A 41 7.87 -13.56 -0.76
CA VAL A 41 7.81 -12.13 -0.44
C VAL A 41 6.57 -11.76 0.40
N LEU A 42 5.53 -12.59 0.39
CA LEU A 42 4.25 -12.33 1.05
C LEU A 42 3.73 -13.48 1.95
N GLU A 43 4.44 -14.61 2.06
CA GLU A 43 3.98 -15.75 2.88
C GLU A 43 4.24 -15.60 4.39
N VAL A 44 5.21 -14.78 4.80
CA VAL A 44 5.62 -14.68 6.21
C VAL A 44 5.00 -13.45 6.86
N GLY A 45 3.69 -13.46 7.11
CA GLY A 45 3.08 -12.46 7.98
C GLY A 45 1.60 -12.19 7.75
N CYS A 46 0.81 -12.35 8.80
CA CYS A 46 -0.62 -12.00 8.86
C CYS A 46 -1.55 -12.59 7.79
N ASP A 47 -2.57 -13.30 8.27
CA ASP A 47 -3.63 -13.89 7.46
C ASP A 47 -4.99 -13.24 7.73
N ASN A 48 -5.04 -11.93 8.02
CA ASN A 48 -6.31 -11.23 8.28
C ASN A 48 -6.80 -10.46 7.06
N MET A 49 -8.12 -10.38 6.91
CA MET A 49 -8.83 -9.46 6.02
C MET A 49 -9.73 -8.53 6.83
N LEU A 50 -9.96 -7.33 6.30
CA LEU A 50 -10.84 -6.35 6.91
C LEU A 50 -12.32 -6.74 6.77
N MET A 51 -13.05 -6.72 7.88
CA MET A 51 -14.48 -6.95 7.93
C MET A 51 -15.29 -5.67 8.18
N GLY A 52 -14.67 -4.62 8.73
CA GLY A 52 -15.33 -3.36 8.97
C GLY A 52 -14.60 -2.42 9.91
N ILE A 53 -15.13 -1.20 10.04
CA ILE A 53 -14.68 -0.22 11.01
C ILE A 53 -15.52 -0.37 12.28
N LYS A 54 -14.93 -0.91 13.34
CA LYS A 54 -15.60 -1.21 14.61
C LYS A 54 -16.01 0.06 15.37
N SER A 55 -15.12 1.04 15.42
CA SER A 55 -15.34 2.30 16.15
C SER A 55 -14.35 3.37 15.72
N LEU A 56 -14.66 4.63 15.98
CA LEU A 56 -13.76 5.77 15.77
C LEU A 56 -13.47 6.49 17.10
N LYS A 57 -12.30 7.10 17.21
CA LYS A 57 -11.95 8.06 18.27
C LYS A 57 -11.26 9.27 17.67
N ILE A 58 -11.80 10.47 17.89
CA ILE A 58 -11.06 11.71 17.63
C ILE A 58 -10.07 11.89 18.78
N VAL A 59 -8.79 11.94 18.45
CA VAL A 59 -7.68 12.06 19.41
C VAL A 59 -7.35 13.53 19.65
N LYS A 60 -7.28 14.32 18.59
CA LYS A 60 -7.02 15.75 18.66
C LYS A 60 -7.72 16.48 17.50
N LYS A 61 -7.91 17.78 17.67
CA LYS A 61 -8.29 18.71 16.63
C LYS A 61 -7.23 19.80 16.51
N THR A 62 -6.64 19.94 15.34
CA THR A 62 -5.67 20.98 14.99
C THR A 62 -6.34 22.08 14.16
N MET A 63 -5.68 23.24 14.05
CA MET A 63 -6.13 24.31 13.16
C MET A 63 -5.90 23.95 11.69
N ASP A 64 -4.77 23.31 11.39
CA ASP A 64 -4.43 22.87 10.04
C ASP A 64 -5.38 21.75 9.59
N THR A 65 -5.95 21.92 8.39
CA THR A 65 -6.99 21.03 7.87
C THR A 65 -6.41 19.76 7.25
N ASP A 66 -5.19 19.83 6.70
CA ASP A 66 -4.46 18.73 6.07
C ASP A 66 -3.13 18.43 6.78
N GLY A 67 -2.77 17.15 6.75
CA GLY A 67 -1.51 16.66 7.28
C GLY A 67 -1.52 15.15 7.42
N SER A 68 -0.51 14.63 8.10
CA SER A 68 -0.48 13.24 8.54
C SER A 68 0.09 13.11 9.95
N TRP A 69 -0.27 12.01 10.60
CA TRP A 69 0.20 11.72 11.94
C TRP A 69 0.25 10.21 12.14
N MET A 70 1.24 9.75 12.87
CA MET A 70 1.50 8.32 13.02
C MET A 70 2.42 8.05 14.21
N LYS A 71 2.51 6.77 14.56
CA LYS A 71 3.62 6.23 15.32
C LYS A 71 4.55 5.49 14.36
N ASP A 72 5.76 5.19 14.80
CA ASP A 72 6.58 4.22 14.08
C ASP A 72 5.81 2.88 13.99
N ALA A 73 5.73 2.32 12.79
CA ALA A 73 4.92 1.14 12.50
C ALA A 73 5.39 -0.13 13.24
N VAL A 74 6.65 -0.21 13.65
CA VAL A 74 7.21 -1.41 14.32
C VAL A 74 7.86 -1.14 15.67
N SER A 75 8.29 0.09 15.96
CA SER A 75 8.93 0.43 17.23
C SER A 75 8.00 0.25 18.45
N ASP A 76 8.55 -0.18 19.59
CA ASP A 76 7.89 -0.13 20.90
C ASP A 76 7.77 1.30 21.47
N SER A 77 8.38 2.27 20.79
CA SER A 77 8.29 3.68 21.16
C SER A 77 6.84 4.16 21.21
N ALA A 78 6.48 4.80 22.33
CA ALA A 78 5.17 5.42 22.48
C ALA A 78 5.02 6.72 21.66
N LYS A 79 6.10 7.22 21.07
CA LYS A 79 6.16 8.52 20.41
C LYS A 79 5.15 8.65 19.27
N VAL A 80 4.58 9.85 19.16
CA VAL A 80 3.66 10.23 18.08
C VAL A 80 4.32 11.33 17.27
N TYR A 81 4.24 11.22 15.95
CA TYR A 81 4.81 12.17 15.00
C TYR A 81 3.69 12.83 14.22
N VAL A 82 3.79 14.16 14.05
CA VAL A 82 2.79 14.97 13.36
C VAL A 82 3.47 15.80 12.27
N PHE A 83 2.91 15.71 11.07
CA PHE A 83 3.36 16.37 9.85
C PHE A 83 2.26 17.30 9.38
N ILE A 84 2.44 18.60 9.59
CA ILE A 84 1.43 19.60 9.30
C ILE A 84 1.55 20.02 7.83
N GLY A 85 0.43 19.96 7.11
CA GLY A 85 0.31 20.35 5.73
C GLY A 85 0.97 19.38 4.75
N SER A 86 0.65 19.59 3.47
CA SER A 86 1.15 18.77 2.37
C SER A 86 2.50 19.19 1.78
N ARG A 87 3.05 20.32 2.20
CA ARG A 87 4.37 20.82 1.77
C ARG A 87 5.06 21.53 2.92
N ASN A 88 5.94 20.82 3.63
CA ASN A 88 6.62 21.33 4.81
C ASN A 88 7.87 20.48 5.09
N ASN A 89 8.69 20.87 6.07
CA ASN A 89 9.88 20.14 6.52
C ASN A 89 9.97 20.03 8.05
N THR A 90 8.90 20.36 8.78
CA THR A 90 8.88 20.40 10.24
C THR A 90 8.05 19.27 10.85
N VAL A 91 8.70 18.30 11.48
CA VAL A 91 8.05 17.20 12.20
C VAL A 91 7.90 17.57 13.67
N TRP A 92 6.70 17.38 14.22
CA TRP A 92 6.45 17.51 15.65
C TRP A 92 6.44 16.13 16.30
N GLU A 93 7.39 15.88 17.21
CA GLU A 93 7.51 14.64 17.97
C GLU A 93 6.92 14.84 19.38
N PHE A 94 5.90 14.06 19.71
CA PHE A 94 5.29 13.99 21.03
C PHE A 94 5.76 12.73 21.75
N ALA A 95 5.96 12.81 23.06
CA ALA A 95 6.46 11.68 23.86
C ALA A 95 5.52 10.46 23.83
N ASN A 96 4.21 10.69 23.79
CA ASN A 96 3.19 9.65 23.71
C ASN A 96 1.81 10.22 23.31
N ILE A 97 0.84 9.33 23.10
CA ILE A 97 -0.54 9.71 22.73
C ILE A 97 -1.21 10.62 23.78
N ARG A 98 -0.87 10.48 25.07
CA ARG A 98 -1.42 11.33 26.13
C ARG A 98 -0.91 12.76 25.99
N ALA A 99 0.41 12.94 25.85
CA ALA A 99 1.03 14.23 25.60
C ALA A 99 0.55 14.87 24.29
N PHE A 100 0.17 14.07 23.30
CA PHE A 100 -0.46 14.57 22.07
C PHE A 100 -1.90 15.06 22.32
N MET A 101 -2.72 14.29 23.05
CA MET A 101 -4.12 14.64 23.33
C MET A 101 -4.24 15.90 24.19
N GLU A 102 -3.45 15.98 25.27
CA GLU A 102 -3.51 17.09 26.20
C GLU A 102 -3.12 18.41 25.52
N ASP A 103 -3.84 19.50 25.84
CA ASP A 103 -3.40 20.85 25.49
C ASP A 103 -2.29 21.35 26.43
N SER A 104 -1.98 20.55 27.46
CA SER A 104 -0.88 20.80 28.38
C SER A 104 0.45 20.59 27.65
N ILE A 105 1.30 21.61 27.62
CA ILE A 105 2.59 21.60 26.89
C ILE A 105 3.66 20.80 27.69
N LYS A 106 3.26 19.79 28.47
CA LYS A 106 4.18 19.06 29.36
C LYS A 106 4.04 17.54 29.18
N PRO A 107 5.08 16.85 28.66
CA PRO A 107 6.28 17.40 28.04
C PRO A 107 5.97 18.11 26.71
N ALA A 108 6.68 19.19 26.41
CA ALA A 108 6.50 19.94 25.17
C ALA A 108 6.85 19.07 23.96
N PRO A 109 6.16 19.23 22.82
CA PRO A 109 6.54 18.52 21.60
C PRO A 109 7.92 18.98 21.14
N ARG A 110 8.74 18.03 20.70
CA ARG A 110 10.04 18.32 20.10
C ARG A 110 9.86 18.67 18.64
N LYS A 111 10.32 19.87 18.26
CA LYS A 111 10.37 20.32 16.86
C LYS A 111 11.60 19.73 16.16
N LEU A 112 11.40 19.02 15.06
CA LEU A 112 12.46 18.48 14.20
C LEU A 112 12.34 19.14 12.82
N ILE A 113 13.38 19.86 12.40
CA ILE A 113 13.45 20.47 11.07
C ILE A 113 14.30 19.55 10.19
N LEU A 114 13.71 19.06 9.10
CA LEU A 114 14.35 18.20 8.12
C LEU A 114 15.16 19.04 7.13
N THR A 115 16.21 18.44 6.54
CA THR A 115 17.00 19.09 5.47
C THR A 115 16.25 19.15 4.14
N HIS A 116 15.17 18.37 3.99
CA HIS A 116 14.34 18.32 2.79
C HIS A 116 12.87 18.41 3.18
N SER A 117 12.08 19.05 2.33
CA SER A 117 10.63 19.14 2.49
C SER A 117 9.93 17.96 1.83
N TRP A 118 8.76 17.58 2.36
CA TRP A 118 7.92 16.54 1.76
C TRP A 118 6.86 17.13 0.81
N GLN A 119 6.33 16.26 -0.04
CA GLN A 119 5.18 16.49 -0.91
C GLN A 119 4.06 15.52 -0.56
N GLY A 120 2.85 16.06 -0.36
CA GLY A 120 1.67 15.30 0.00
C GLY A 120 1.60 14.93 1.49
N THR A 121 0.76 13.96 1.81
CA THR A 121 0.50 13.49 3.17
C THR A 121 0.84 12.01 3.37
N GLY A 122 1.47 11.40 2.36
CA GLY A 122 1.75 9.97 2.29
C GLY A 122 3.07 9.53 2.93
N GLN A 123 3.62 10.29 3.87
CA GLN A 123 4.82 9.89 4.62
C GLN A 123 4.54 8.77 5.62
N VAL A 124 5.53 7.91 5.88
CA VAL A 124 5.48 6.85 6.90
C VAL A 124 6.73 6.82 7.75
N ILE A 125 6.61 6.38 9.01
CA ILE A 125 7.77 6.09 9.86
C ILE A 125 7.88 4.58 10.07
N TYR A 126 9.02 4.03 9.70
CA TYR A 126 9.28 2.60 9.77
C TYR A 126 10.72 2.33 10.22
N LYS A 127 10.89 1.53 11.28
CA LYS A 127 12.19 1.15 11.84
C LYS A 127 13.08 2.37 12.19
N GLY A 128 12.49 3.44 12.71
CA GLY A 128 13.20 4.68 13.07
C GLY A 128 13.53 5.62 11.91
N PHE A 129 13.18 5.26 10.68
CA PHE A 129 13.36 6.10 9.50
C PHE A 129 12.02 6.69 9.05
N LEU A 130 12.07 7.95 8.61
CA LEU A 130 10.97 8.61 7.92
C LEU A 130 11.15 8.42 6.42
N PHE A 131 10.14 7.90 5.76
CA PHE A 131 10.08 7.79 4.31
C PHE A 131 9.05 8.79 3.78
N PHE A 132 9.41 9.57 2.75
CA PHE A 132 8.52 10.58 2.18
C PHE A 132 8.88 10.93 0.74
N HIS A 133 7.89 11.40 -0.03
CA HIS A 133 8.09 11.98 -1.36
C HIS A 133 8.74 13.36 -1.26
N SER A 134 9.92 13.52 -1.86
CA SER A 134 10.72 14.74 -1.86
C SER A 134 10.04 15.88 -2.64
N GLN A 135 9.84 17.03 -1.98
CA GLN A 135 9.23 18.21 -2.60
C GLN A 135 10.08 18.71 -3.79
N GLY A 136 9.40 19.07 -4.88
CA GLY A 136 10.05 19.59 -6.08
C GLY A 136 10.60 18.50 -7.01
N THR A 137 10.45 17.23 -6.62
CA THR A 137 10.75 16.08 -7.48
C THR A 137 9.48 15.44 -7.99
N LEU A 138 9.55 14.76 -9.13
CA LEU A 138 8.43 13.99 -9.62
C LEU A 138 8.19 12.76 -8.73
N ASN A 139 9.23 11.97 -8.48
CA ASN A 139 9.10 10.60 -8.02
C ASN A 139 10.21 10.15 -7.05
N GLU A 140 10.91 11.10 -6.41
CA GLU A 140 11.98 10.77 -5.47
C GLU A 140 11.41 10.49 -4.07
N ILE A 141 11.72 9.32 -3.51
CA ILE A 141 11.47 9.00 -2.10
C ILE A 141 12.77 9.11 -1.33
N ILE A 142 12.70 9.81 -0.19
CA ILE A 142 13.82 9.97 0.74
C ILE A 142 13.61 9.04 1.94
N LYS A 143 14.68 8.31 2.32
CA LYS A 143 14.81 7.63 3.61
C LYS A 143 15.61 8.53 4.55
N TYR A 144 14.96 9.08 5.56
CA TYR A 144 15.54 10.04 6.47
C TYR A 144 15.68 9.47 7.89
N ASN A 145 16.88 9.57 8.45
CA ASN A 145 17.15 9.13 9.81
C ASN A 145 16.73 10.22 10.81
N LEU A 146 15.62 10.03 11.52
CA LEU A 146 15.08 11.03 12.45
C LEU A 146 16.01 11.31 13.64
N GLN A 147 16.80 10.32 14.07
CA GLN A 147 17.73 10.45 15.18
C GLN A 147 18.99 11.22 14.78
N LYS A 148 19.63 10.80 13.68
CA LYS A 148 20.85 11.44 13.16
C LYS A 148 20.57 12.76 12.44
N ARG A 149 19.33 12.98 12.01
CA ARG A 149 18.88 14.15 11.22
C ARG A 149 19.61 14.29 9.88
N ILE A 150 19.76 13.18 9.18
CA ILE A 150 20.39 13.12 7.86
C ILE A 150 19.52 12.31 6.90
N VAL A 151 19.68 12.57 5.61
CA VAL A 151 19.23 11.65 4.55
C VAL A 151 20.16 10.45 4.59
N GLU A 152 19.61 9.25 4.80
CA GLU A 152 20.38 8.01 4.79
C GLU A 152 20.45 7.44 3.37
N ASP A 153 19.34 7.53 2.61
CA ASP A 153 19.28 7.03 1.23
C ASP A 153 18.11 7.67 0.43
N ARG A 154 18.09 7.47 -0.89
CA ARG A 154 17.13 8.05 -1.84
C ARG A 154 16.86 7.08 -2.98
N MET A 155 15.62 7.00 -3.46
CA MET A 155 15.28 6.25 -4.67
C MET A 155 14.33 7.01 -5.58
N LEU A 156 14.29 6.61 -6.85
CA LEU A 156 13.32 7.08 -7.84
C LEU A 156 12.30 5.97 -8.13
N LEU A 157 11.02 6.26 -7.95
CA LEU A 157 9.94 5.34 -8.33
C LEU A 157 9.63 5.43 -9.82
N PHE A 158 9.66 4.30 -10.53
CA PHE A 158 9.32 4.25 -11.95
C PHE A 158 7.80 4.00 -12.16
N GLY A 159 7.37 3.71 -13.40
CA GLY A 159 5.98 3.30 -13.65
C GLY A 159 4.94 4.43 -13.64
N GLY A 160 5.34 5.67 -13.90
CA GLY A 160 4.43 6.83 -13.96
C GLY A 160 4.22 7.56 -12.64
N ALA A 161 4.84 7.08 -11.55
CA ALA A 161 4.84 7.75 -10.26
C ALA A 161 5.18 9.25 -10.39
N GLY A 162 4.46 10.09 -9.65
CA GLY A 162 4.70 11.53 -9.65
C GLY A 162 4.07 12.34 -10.79
N ARG A 163 3.61 11.69 -11.86
CA ARG A 163 3.04 12.39 -13.04
C ARG A 163 1.60 12.83 -12.82
N ALA A 164 0.84 12.08 -12.03
CA ALA A 164 -0.54 12.34 -11.67
C ALA A 164 -0.75 12.07 -10.17
N LEU A 165 -1.82 12.66 -9.61
CA LEU A 165 -2.22 12.40 -8.23
C LEU A 165 -2.56 10.92 -8.04
N ALA A 166 -2.11 10.33 -6.94
CA ALA A 166 -2.55 8.98 -6.56
C ALA A 166 -4.08 8.98 -6.34
N TYR A 167 -4.59 10.00 -5.65
CA TYR A 167 -6.01 10.11 -5.30
C TYR A 167 -6.60 11.43 -5.78
N GLN A 168 -7.70 11.40 -6.53
CA GLN A 168 -8.35 12.63 -7.02
C GLN A 168 -8.78 13.57 -5.89
N HIS A 169 -9.21 13.02 -4.74
CA HIS A 169 -9.65 13.80 -3.59
C HIS A 169 -8.54 14.13 -2.58
N SER A 170 -7.28 13.86 -2.91
CA SER A 170 -6.10 14.28 -2.13
C SER A 170 -5.19 15.13 -3.02
N PRO A 171 -5.41 16.46 -3.12
CA PRO A 171 -4.88 17.32 -4.19
C PRO A 171 -3.35 17.55 -4.16
N SER A 172 -2.62 16.85 -3.30
CA SER A 172 -1.18 16.99 -3.11
C SER A 172 -0.45 15.66 -2.96
N THR A 173 -1.16 14.53 -2.99
CA THR A 173 -0.58 13.19 -2.78
C THR A 173 -0.36 12.51 -4.13
N TYR A 174 0.88 12.55 -4.60
CA TYR A 174 1.31 11.89 -5.84
C TYR A 174 1.80 10.46 -5.59
N ILE A 175 2.45 10.26 -4.44
CA ILE A 175 2.93 8.98 -3.94
C ILE A 175 2.47 8.88 -2.49
N ASP A 176 1.78 7.80 -2.17
CA ASP A 176 1.37 7.46 -0.81
C ASP A 176 2.15 6.25 -0.33
N LEU A 177 2.92 6.40 0.74
CA LEU A 177 3.64 5.29 1.34
C LEU A 177 2.77 4.62 2.38
N ALA A 178 2.91 3.31 2.49
CA ALA A 178 2.18 2.51 3.46
C ALA A 178 3.08 1.46 4.08
N VAL A 179 2.74 1.07 5.31
CA VAL A 179 3.41 -0.01 6.02
C VAL A 179 2.36 -0.96 6.57
N ASP A 180 2.60 -2.25 6.39
CA ASP A 180 1.80 -3.31 6.97
C ASP A 180 2.72 -4.41 7.54
N GLU A 181 2.16 -5.60 7.78
CA GLU A 181 2.91 -6.76 8.27
C GLU A 181 3.97 -7.27 7.28
N HIS A 182 3.85 -6.95 5.99
CA HIS A 182 4.75 -7.39 4.93
C HIS A 182 5.85 -6.39 4.59
N GLY A 183 5.84 -5.20 5.19
CA GLY A 183 6.92 -4.22 5.03
C GLY A 183 6.45 -2.90 4.45
N LEU A 184 7.29 -2.31 3.59
CA LEU A 184 7.12 -0.97 3.04
C LEU A 184 6.55 -1.03 1.62
N TRP A 185 5.59 -0.15 1.35
CA TRP A 185 4.87 -0.07 0.09
C TRP A 185 4.75 1.36 -0.38
N ALA A 186 4.64 1.53 -1.69
CA ALA A 186 4.23 2.77 -2.33
C ALA A 186 2.98 2.54 -3.18
N ILE A 187 2.02 3.44 -3.07
CA ILE A 187 0.83 3.53 -3.90
C ILE A 187 0.96 4.81 -4.73
N HIS A 188 0.89 4.68 -6.04
CA HIS A 188 0.97 5.83 -6.94
C HIS A 188 0.07 5.64 -8.16
N SER A 189 -0.14 6.70 -8.91
CA SER A 189 -0.85 6.61 -10.19
C SER A 189 0.05 5.96 -11.24
N GLY A 190 -0.52 5.08 -12.06
CA GLY A 190 0.12 4.55 -13.27
C GLY A 190 0.18 5.58 -14.40
N PRO A 191 0.72 5.22 -15.57
CA PRO A 191 0.72 6.11 -16.73
C PRO A 191 -0.71 6.39 -17.24
N GLY A 192 -1.04 7.68 -17.44
CA GLY A 192 -2.34 8.14 -17.95
C GLY A 192 -3.05 9.13 -17.01
N ILE A 193 -4.01 9.90 -17.52
CA ILE A 193 -4.84 10.80 -16.70
C ILE A 193 -5.95 9.97 -16.05
N HIS A 194 -6.16 10.13 -14.73
CA HIS A 194 -7.06 9.27 -13.93
C HIS A 194 -6.74 7.77 -14.08
N GLY A 195 -5.44 7.45 -14.13
CA GLY A 195 -4.95 6.10 -14.26
C GLY A 195 -5.38 5.18 -13.11
N HIS A 196 -5.07 3.91 -13.31
CA HIS A 196 -5.16 2.93 -12.24
C HIS A 196 -4.08 3.19 -11.18
N LEU A 197 -4.35 2.77 -9.95
CA LEU A 197 -3.34 2.74 -8.90
C LEU A 197 -2.37 1.61 -9.17
N VAL A 198 -1.09 1.88 -8.95
CA VAL A 198 0.01 0.93 -8.96
C VAL A 198 0.47 0.74 -7.53
N LEU A 199 0.51 -0.51 -7.09
CA LEU A 199 1.07 -0.90 -5.81
C LEU A 199 2.51 -1.37 -6.03
N THR A 200 3.47 -0.81 -5.30
CA THR A 200 4.89 -1.16 -5.42
C THR A 200 5.44 -1.56 -4.06
N LYS A 201 6.03 -2.75 -3.95
CA LYS A 201 6.72 -3.21 -2.73
C LYS A 201 8.18 -2.78 -2.77
N ILE A 202 8.67 -2.26 -1.64
CA ILE A 202 9.99 -1.68 -1.49
C ILE A 202 10.72 -2.39 -0.36
N GLU A 203 11.95 -2.83 -0.62
CA GLU A 203 12.87 -3.30 0.41
C GLU A 203 13.35 -2.08 1.22
N PRO A 204 12.93 -1.91 2.49
CA PRO A 204 13.21 -0.71 3.29
C PRO A 204 14.70 -0.43 3.51
N ASP A 205 15.55 -1.45 3.52
CA ASP A 205 16.97 -1.28 3.84
C ASP A 205 17.76 -0.75 2.64
N THR A 206 17.50 -1.26 1.44
CA THR A 206 18.20 -0.90 0.20
C THR A 206 17.44 0.08 -0.69
N LEU A 207 16.18 0.42 -0.34
CA LEU A 207 15.23 1.14 -1.20
C LEU A 207 15.07 0.51 -2.60
N GLY A 208 15.24 -0.81 -2.69
CA GLY A 208 15.05 -1.55 -3.93
C GLY A 208 13.59 -1.82 -4.18
N VAL A 209 13.15 -1.71 -5.44
CA VAL A 209 11.82 -2.20 -5.84
C VAL A 209 11.86 -3.72 -5.88
N GLU A 210 11.05 -4.37 -5.05
CA GLU A 210 10.89 -5.82 -5.10
C GLU A 210 9.93 -6.22 -6.22
N HIS A 211 8.77 -5.55 -6.29
CA HIS A 211 7.77 -5.79 -7.32
C HIS A 211 6.75 -4.65 -7.42
N SER A 212 6.10 -4.53 -8.58
CA SER A 212 5.00 -3.60 -8.81
C SER A 212 3.81 -4.32 -9.45
N TRP A 213 2.61 -3.98 -8.99
CA TRP A 213 1.34 -4.53 -9.46
C TRP A 213 0.45 -3.41 -9.98
N ASP A 214 0.02 -3.53 -11.24
CA ASP A 214 -1.07 -2.72 -11.78
C ASP A 214 -2.40 -3.23 -11.18
N THR A 215 -3.11 -2.36 -10.46
CA THR A 215 -4.36 -2.72 -9.79
C THR A 215 -5.56 -2.33 -10.66
N PRO A 216 -6.74 -2.97 -10.49
CA PRO A 216 -7.96 -2.47 -11.13
C PRO A 216 -8.48 -1.17 -10.49
N CYS A 217 -7.97 -0.80 -9.31
CA CYS A 217 -8.42 0.36 -8.56
C CYS A 217 -8.09 1.65 -9.30
N ARG A 218 -9.05 2.56 -9.45
CA ARG A 218 -8.86 3.83 -10.16
C ARG A 218 -8.49 4.95 -9.19
N SER A 219 -7.68 5.91 -9.66
CA SER A 219 -7.43 7.17 -8.94
C SER A 219 -8.67 8.08 -8.89
N GLN A 220 -9.60 7.92 -9.85
CA GLN A 220 -10.84 8.69 -9.92
C GLN A 220 -11.71 8.45 -8.68
N ASP A 221 -12.19 9.51 -8.05
CA ASP A 221 -12.97 9.51 -6.80
C ASP A 221 -12.30 8.86 -5.57
N ALA A 222 -11.07 8.39 -5.70
CA ALA A 222 -10.29 7.89 -4.58
C ALA A 222 -9.89 9.05 -3.66
N GLU A 223 -9.93 8.83 -2.35
CA GLU A 223 -9.49 9.79 -1.33
C GLU A 223 -8.23 9.36 -0.58
N ALA A 224 -8.10 8.07 -0.29
CA ALA A 224 -6.96 7.50 0.42
C ALA A 224 -6.91 5.98 0.19
N SER A 225 -5.81 5.35 0.57
CA SER A 225 -5.73 3.89 0.64
C SER A 225 -4.84 3.44 1.79
N PHE A 226 -4.91 2.17 2.16
CA PHE A 226 -4.02 1.57 3.14
C PHE A 226 -3.81 0.09 2.82
N LEU A 227 -2.74 -0.49 3.37
CA LEU A 227 -2.50 -1.92 3.32
C LEU A 227 -2.77 -2.57 4.67
N LEU A 228 -3.32 -3.78 4.61
CA LEU A 228 -3.44 -4.67 5.76
C LEU A 228 -3.13 -6.09 5.26
N CYS A 229 -2.11 -6.72 5.82
CA CYS A 229 -1.73 -8.10 5.51
C CYS A 229 -1.61 -8.37 4.00
N GLY A 230 -0.93 -7.47 3.29
CA GLY A 230 -0.56 -7.56 1.87
C GLY A 230 -1.67 -7.12 0.92
N VAL A 231 -2.83 -6.73 1.46
CA VAL A 231 -4.02 -6.39 0.69
C VAL A 231 -4.20 -4.88 0.69
N LEU A 232 -4.34 -4.30 -0.50
CA LEU A 232 -4.65 -2.90 -0.70
C LEU A 232 -6.16 -2.67 -0.56
N TYR A 233 -6.54 -1.73 0.31
CA TYR A 233 -7.90 -1.25 0.47
C TYR A 233 -7.98 0.23 0.07
N VAL A 234 -8.76 0.54 -0.97
CA VAL A 234 -8.87 1.90 -1.50
C VAL A 234 -10.20 2.51 -1.11
N VAL A 235 -10.14 3.69 -0.49
CA VAL A 235 -11.30 4.44 -0.02
C VAL A 235 -11.69 5.47 -1.06
N TYR A 236 -12.97 5.50 -1.38
CA TYR A 236 -13.59 6.41 -2.33
C TYR A 236 -14.61 7.28 -1.62
N SER A 237 -14.74 8.53 -2.06
CA SER A 237 -15.80 9.42 -1.63
C SER A 237 -16.41 10.16 -2.81
N SER A 238 -17.73 10.30 -2.82
CA SER A 238 -18.45 11.05 -3.86
C SER A 238 -18.48 12.55 -3.53
N GLY A 239 -17.32 13.20 -3.48
CA GLY A 239 -17.22 14.67 -3.38
C GLY A 239 -17.88 15.30 -2.15
N GLY A 240 -17.62 14.76 -0.95
CA GLY A 240 -18.04 15.36 0.34
C GLY A 240 -19.53 15.23 0.72
N GLN A 241 -20.38 14.73 -0.18
CA GLN A 241 -21.81 14.50 0.12
C GLN A 241 -22.15 13.03 0.38
N GLY A 242 -21.34 12.10 -0.13
CA GLY A 242 -21.52 10.65 0.01
C GLY A 242 -20.86 10.02 1.24
N ALA A 243 -21.11 8.73 1.45
CA ALA A 243 -20.38 7.93 2.43
C ALA A 243 -18.97 7.61 1.90
N HIS A 244 -17.99 7.55 2.81
CA HIS A 244 -16.63 7.08 2.53
C HIS A 244 -16.65 5.56 2.53
N ARG A 245 -16.33 4.95 1.38
CA ARG A 245 -16.51 3.50 1.16
C ARG A 245 -15.24 2.90 0.63
N ILE A 246 -14.95 1.68 1.07
CA ILE A 246 -13.94 0.86 0.41
C ILE A 246 -14.66 0.14 -0.72
N THR A 247 -14.38 0.53 -1.96
CA THR A 247 -15.02 -0.06 -3.16
C THR A 247 -14.03 -0.85 -4.02
N CYS A 248 -12.73 -0.67 -3.80
CA CYS A 248 -11.70 -1.48 -4.45
C CYS A 248 -10.79 -2.12 -3.40
N VAL A 249 -10.66 -3.43 -3.50
CA VAL A 249 -9.75 -4.24 -2.70
C VAL A 249 -8.88 -5.02 -3.68
N TYR A 250 -7.57 -4.92 -3.55
CA TYR A 250 -6.63 -5.63 -4.41
C TYR A 250 -5.72 -6.50 -3.56
N ASP A 251 -5.75 -7.80 -3.82
CA ASP A 251 -4.91 -8.79 -3.16
C ASP A 251 -3.93 -9.40 -4.17
N PRO A 252 -2.64 -9.02 -4.14
CA PRO A 252 -1.62 -9.58 -5.02
C PRO A 252 -1.50 -11.11 -4.98
N LEU A 253 -1.87 -11.75 -3.86
CA LEU A 253 -1.79 -13.20 -3.68
C LEU A 253 -3.11 -13.92 -4.04
N GLY A 254 -4.20 -13.20 -4.28
CA GLY A 254 -5.50 -13.79 -4.56
C GLY A 254 -6.09 -14.61 -3.40
N THR A 255 -5.67 -14.34 -2.16
CA THR A 255 -6.17 -14.99 -0.93
C THR A 255 -7.55 -14.49 -0.48
N ILE A 256 -7.98 -13.33 -0.98
CA ILE A 256 -9.32 -12.78 -0.75
C ILE A 256 -10.28 -13.21 -1.86
N ILE A 257 -11.37 -13.85 -1.45
CA ILE A 257 -12.52 -14.14 -2.31
C ILE A 257 -13.47 -12.95 -2.24
N GLU A 258 -13.79 -12.34 -3.38
CA GLU A 258 -14.61 -11.12 -3.46
C GLU A 258 -16.00 -11.31 -2.82
N GLU A 259 -16.61 -12.49 -2.96
CA GLU A 259 -17.90 -12.85 -2.34
C GLU A 259 -17.87 -12.81 -0.80
N ASN A 260 -16.69 -12.97 -0.19
CA ASN A 260 -16.51 -12.91 1.25
C ASN A 260 -16.27 -11.48 1.77
N LEU A 261 -16.09 -10.49 0.89
CA LEU A 261 -15.88 -9.10 1.29
C LEU A 261 -17.22 -8.48 1.71
N PRO A 262 -17.33 -7.97 2.95
CA PRO A 262 -18.51 -7.22 3.35
C PRO A 262 -18.54 -5.85 2.68
N ASN A 263 -19.69 -5.18 2.74
CA ASN A 263 -19.74 -3.77 2.40
C ASN A 263 -18.99 -2.94 3.47
N LEU A 264 -17.86 -2.36 3.08
CA LEU A 264 -16.96 -1.66 3.97
C LEU A 264 -17.17 -0.15 3.90
N PHE A 265 -17.53 0.45 5.04
CA PHE A 265 -17.80 1.88 5.18
C PHE A 265 -17.02 2.48 6.32
N PHE A 266 -16.63 3.74 6.15
CA PHE A 266 -16.23 4.58 7.28
C PHE A 266 -17.43 5.37 7.81
N PRO A 267 -17.42 5.69 9.11
CA PRO A 267 -18.33 6.68 9.68
C PRO A 267 -18.29 7.99 8.89
N ARG A 268 -19.47 8.53 8.56
CA ARG A 268 -19.62 9.71 7.68
C ARG A 268 -18.82 10.91 8.18
N ARG A 269 -18.10 11.57 7.27
CA ARG A 269 -17.40 12.84 7.49
C ARG A 269 -17.81 13.88 6.44
N PRO A 270 -17.66 15.19 6.72
CA PRO A 270 -18.06 16.25 5.79
C PRO A 270 -17.06 16.46 4.64
N ARG A 271 -15.81 16.05 4.82
CA ARG A 271 -14.72 16.22 3.83
C ARG A 271 -13.97 14.91 3.66
N SER A 272 -13.22 14.79 2.57
CA SER A 272 -12.32 13.66 2.34
C SER A 272 -11.15 13.67 3.33
N HIS A 273 -10.63 12.50 3.67
CA HIS A 273 -9.44 12.38 4.52
C HIS A 273 -8.20 12.86 3.77
N SER A 274 -7.32 13.59 4.46
CA SER A 274 -6.00 13.91 3.90
C SER A 274 -5.09 12.69 3.95
N MET A 275 -5.31 11.78 4.89
CA MET A 275 -4.59 10.50 4.97
C MET A 275 -5.39 9.45 5.77
N ILE A 276 -5.15 8.18 5.45
CA ILE A 276 -5.59 7.01 6.21
C ILE A 276 -4.46 5.99 6.14
N HIS A 277 -3.69 5.78 7.20
CA HIS A 277 -2.63 4.77 7.24
C HIS A 277 -2.88 3.71 8.30
N TYR A 278 -2.56 2.48 7.97
CA TYR A 278 -2.57 1.38 8.91
C TYR A 278 -1.30 1.35 9.74
N ASN A 279 -1.44 1.05 11.03
CA ASN A 279 -0.31 0.74 11.89
C ASN A 279 -0.36 -0.76 12.25
N PRO A 280 0.59 -1.59 11.74
CA PRO A 280 0.57 -3.03 11.93
C PRO A 280 0.87 -3.45 13.38
N ARG A 281 1.42 -2.58 14.21
CA ARG A 281 1.59 -2.85 15.65
C ARG A 281 0.30 -2.62 16.42
N ASP A 282 -0.35 -1.49 16.22
CA ASP A 282 -1.57 -1.12 16.94
C ASP A 282 -2.85 -1.78 16.35
N LYS A 283 -2.74 -2.38 15.15
CA LYS A 283 -3.83 -2.99 14.37
C LYS A 283 -5.00 -2.02 14.16
N GLN A 284 -4.69 -0.76 13.88
CA GLN A 284 -5.63 0.36 13.79
C GLN A 284 -5.27 1.27 12.62
N LEU A 285 -6.25 2.01 12.12
CA LEU A 285 -6.00 3.07 11.14
C LEU A 285 -5.84 4.41 11.86
N TYR A 286 -4.79 5.12 11.50
CA TYR A 286 -4.55 6.52 11.81
C TYR A 286 -5.03 7.33 10.63
N ALA A 287 -5.86 8.33 10.88
CA ALA A 287 -6.45 9.13 9.82
C ALA A 287 -6.48 10.61 10.19
N TRP A 288 -6.50 11.47 9.18
CA TRP A 288 -6.65 12.90 9.35
C TRP A 288 -7.77 13.42 8.45
N ASN A 289 -8.72 14.14 9.04
CA ASN A 289 -9.89 14.64 8.33
C ASN A 289 -10.27 16.04 8.82
N ASP A 290 -10.00 17.06 8.00
CA ASP A 290 -10.36 18.46 8.27
C ASP A 290 -9.93 18.92 9.68
N GLY A 291 -8.65 18.71 9.98
CA GLY A 291 -8.03 19.02 11.27
C GLY A 291 -8.29 18.02 12.40
N ASN A 292 -9.13 17.00 12.20
CA ASN A 292 -9.34 15.96 13.20
C ASN A 292 -8.35 14.81 13.00
N GLN A 293 -7.51 14.55 14.00
CA GLN A 293 -6.69 13.33 14.07
C GLN A 293 -7.52 12.20 14.68
N ILE A 294 -7.72 11.14 13.93
CA ILE A 294 -8.70 10.09 14.19
C ILE A 294 -8.02 8.73 14.22
N ILE A 295 -8.41 7.91 15.19
CA ILE A 295 -8.10 6.48 15.22
C ILE A 295 -9.37 5.71 14.87
N TYR A 296 -9.29 4.83 13.87
CA TYR A 296 -10.32 3.85 13.58
C TYR A 296 -9.88 2.46 14.06
N LYS A 297 -10.69 1.85 14.91
CA LYS A 297 -10.52 0.44 15.31
C LYS A 297 -11.11 -0.46 14.25
N LEU A 298 -10.37 -1.48 13.88
CA LEU A 298 -10.76 -2.42 12.84
C LEU A 298 -11.45 -3.65 13.44
N GLN A 299 -12.36 -4.22 12.66
CA GLN A 299 -12.83 -5.58 12.82
C GLN A 299 -12.22 -6.40 11.68
N THR A 300 -11.50 -7.46 12.02
CA THR A 300 -10.82 -8.32 11.05
C THR A 300 -11.26 -9.78 11.22
N LYS A 301 -11.04 -10.58 10.18
CA LYS A 301 -11.26 -12.03 10.19
C LYS A 301 -10.09 -12.70 9.47
N ARG A 302 -9.77 -13.92 9.86
CA ARG A 302 -8.80 -14.77 9.16
C ARG A 302 -9.24 -15.02 7.71
N LYS A 303 -8.33 -14.86 6.75
CA LYS A 303 -8.45 -15.24 5.35
C LYS A 303 -8.61 -16.76 5.28
N GLN A 304 -9.39 -17.24 4.31
CA GLN A 304 -9.48 -18.67 4.06
C GLN A 304 -8.27 -19.09 3.22
N PRO A 305 -7.63 -20.25 3.52
CA PRO A 305 -6.61 -20.79 2.64
C PRO A 305 -7.20 -21.03 1.24
N LEU A 306 -6.43 -20.74 0.20
CA LEU A 306 -6.74 -21.20 -1.16
C LEU A 306 -6.85 -22.73 -1.13
N GLN A 307 -7.99 -23.27 -1.57
CA GLN A 307 -8.22 -24.72 -1.74
C GLN A 307 -7.62 -25.22 -3.04
#